data_AF-A0A256ZYN3-F1
#
_entry.id   AF-A0A256ZYN3-F1
#
_cell.length_a   1.000
_cell.length_b   1.000
_cell.length_c   1.000
_cell.angle_alpha   90.00
_cell.angle_beta   90.00
_cell.angle_gamma   90.00
#
_symmetry.space_group_name_H-M   'P 1'
#
loop_
_entity.id
_entity.type
_entity.pdbx_description
1 polymer ?
#
loop_
_entity_poly.entity_id
_entity_poly.type
_entity_poly.pdbx_seq_one_letter_code
_entity_poly.pdbx_strand_id
1 'polypeptide(L)'
;MKADKAHNVYSGIDTIMEEFLGFDTYEGQGTHGVTGLEKPRYWAALKEKYPEENCLSLESKIDSVIGTAIHERFEKALKESDLPVTTEVKLEGEIAGYSVGGTADLLVWEEPDTCKIYDLKTMKAFPAKKAFNGEDTDKFLKQLSVYAYLLRQQGYNVNPIGSIEVLVVGWTQRDRDLPRTFRIDLPLMSDTEVEEYVKDRIDNISMEKVDCPVEWMCDNYCELKCVCPHYNNKGFENEES
;
A
#
# COMPACT_ATOMS: atom_id res chain seq x y z
N MET A 1 8.71 0.40 -53.79
CA MET A 1 7.50 -0.06 -53.07
C MET A 1 7.87 -0.34 -51.62
N LYS A 2 7.52 0.54 -50.68
CA LYS A 2 7.52 0.18 -49.26
C LYS A 2 6.19 -0.54 -49.02
N ALA A 3 6.25 -1.80 -48.61
CA ALA A 3 5.05 -2.52 -48.22
C ALA A 3 4.56 -1.94 -46.89
N ASP A 4 3.41 -1.27 -46.92
CA ASP A 4 2.64 -0.95 -45.71
C ASP A 4 2.13 -2.28 -45.13
N LYS A 5 2.87 -2.83 -44.16
CA LYS A 5 2.30 -3.81 -43.26
C LYS A 5 1.47 -3.04 -42.25
N ALA A 6 0.18 -2.89 -42.54
CA ALA A 6 -0.78 -2.49 -41.53
C ALA A 6 -0.79 -3.58 -40.45
N HIS A 7 -0.14 -3.28 -39.33
CA HIS A 7 -0.28 -4.09 -38.13
C HIS A 7 -1.62 -3.74 -37.50
N ASN A 8 -2.49 -4.72 -37.31
CA ASN A 8 -3.71 -4.53 -36.54
C ASN A 8 -3.30 -4.35 -35.08
N VAL A 9 -3.43 -3.12 -34.57
CA VAL A 9 -3.25 -2.80 -33.15
C VAL A 9 -4.63 -2.87 -32.50
N TYR A 10 -4.78 -3.73 -31.50
CA TYR A 10 -5.99 -3.84 -30.70
C TYR A 10 -5.79 -3.05 -29.40
N SER A 11 -6.76 -2.21 -29.03
CA SER A 11 -6.68 -1.32 -27.87
C SER A 11 -7.63 -1.72 -26.73
N GLY A 12 -8.30 -2.87 -26.84
CA GLY A 12 -9.16 -3.42 -25.80
C GLY A 12 -8.41 -4.43 -24.93
N ILE A 13 -8.90 -4.64 -23.72
CA ILE A 13 -8.52 -5.80 -22.92
C ILE A 13 -9.15 -7.05 -23.56
N ASP A 14 -8.36 -8.09 -23.75
CA ASP A 14 -8.87 -9.40 -24.13
C ASP A 14 -8.89 -10.33 -22.92
N THR A 15 -9.49 -11.51 -23.07
CA THR A 15 -9.63 -12.49 -21.99
C THR A 15 -8.28 -12.91 -21.40
N ILE A 16 -7.20 -12.92 -22.18
CA ILE A 16 -5.86 -13.27 -21.66
C ILE A 16 -5.41 -12.20 -20.67
N MET A 17 -5.60 -10.92 -21.01
CA MET A 17 -5.29 -9.81 -20.12
C MET A 17 -6.22 -9.75 -18.91
N GLU A 18 -7.50 -10.12 -19.03
CA GLU A 18 -8.43 -10.19 -17.89
C GLU A 18 -7.98 -11.23 -16.86
N GLU A 19 -7.65 -12.44 -17.31
CA GLU A 19 -7.16 -13.53 -16.45
C GLU A 19 -5.84 -13.14 -15.78
N PHE A 20 -4.90 -12.56 -16.54
CA PHE A 20 -3.61 -12.13 -16.01
C PHE A 20 -3.75 -11.03 -14.95
N LEU A 21 -4.58 -10.01 -15.22
CA LEU A 21 -4.77 -8.88 -14.31
C LEU A 21 -5.75 -9.17 -13.16
N GLY A 22 -6.53 -10.24 -13.27
CA GLY A 22 -7.45 -10.72 -12.24
C GLY A 22 -6.83 -11.75 -11.28
N PHE A 23 -5.61 -12.22 -11.58
CA PHE A 23 -4.91 -13.17 -10.73
C PHE A 23 -4.37 -12.50 -9.47
N ASP A 24 -4.89 -12.89 -8.31
CA ASP A 24 -4.47 -12.42 -6.99
C ASP A 24 -4.24 -13.63 -6.06
N THR A 25 -3.10 -13.64 -5.36
CA THR A 25 -2.71 -14.69 -4.40
C THR A 25 -2.64 -14.16 -2.98
N TYR A 26 -3.08 -12.92 -2.74
CA TYR A 26 -3.03 -12.32 -1.42
C TYR A 26 -3.99 -13.02 -0.44
N GLU A 27 -3.45 -13.48 0.69
CA GLU A 27 -4.21 -14.02 1.81
C GLU A 27 -4.19 -13.01 2.97
N GLY A 28 -5.36 -12.52 3.38
CA GLY A 28 -5.48 -11.60 4.51
C GLY A 28 -4.97 -12.21 5.83
N GLN A 29 -4.37 -11.37 6.69
CA GLN A 29 -3.87 -11.76 8.01
C GLN A 29 -4.60 -10.97 9.11
N GLY A 30 -5.09 -11.67 10.14
CA GLY A 30 -5.90 -11.09 11.21
C GLY A 30 -7.29 -10.63 10.74
N THR A 31 -8.06 -10.04 11.65
CA THR A 31 -9.37 -9.43 11.31
C THR A 31 -9.19 -8.08 10.61
N HIS A 32 -8.18 -7.31 11.02
CA HIS A 32 -7.84 -6.04 10.42
C HIS A 32 -6.41 -6.07 9.85
N GLY A 33 -6.30 -5.92 8.54
CA GLY A 33 -5.01 -5.81 7.85
C GLY A 33 -4.34 -4.46 8.13
N VAL A 34 -3.03 -4.43 8.37
CA VAL A 34 -2.26 -3.17 8.58
C VAL A 34 -2.46 -2.18 7.43
N THR A 35 -2.41 -2.65 6.18
CA THR A 35 -2.66 -1.82 4.99
C THR A 35 -4.11 -1.31 4.91
N GLY A 36 -5.05 -2.04 5.50
CA GLY A 36 -6.46 -1.63 5.61
C GLY A 36 -6.66 -0.44 6.55
N LEU A 37 -5.84 -0.31 7.60
CA LEU A 37 -5.92 0.81 8.54
C LEU A 37 -5.56 2.16 7.90
N GLU A 38 -4.76 2.16 6.83
CA GLU A 38 -4.42 3.35 6.05
C GLU A 38 -5.53 3.81 5.11
N LYS A 39 -6.44 2.92 4.72
CA LYS A 39 -7.53 3.24 3.79
C LYS A 39 -8.54 4.16 4.47
N PRO A 40 -9.21 5.07 3.73
CA PRO A 40 -10.25 5.93 4.30
C PRO A 40 -11.30 5.14 5.10
N ARG A 41 -11.81 5.68 6.20
CA ARG A 41 -12.82 5.02 7.05
C ARG A 41 -14.09 4.75 6.28
N TYR A 42 -14.47 5.68 5.41
CA TYR A 42 -15.60 5.52 4.51
C TYR A 42 -15.38 4.34 3.54
N TRP A 43 -14.16 4.16 3.05
CA TRP A 43 -13.80 3.01 2.21
C TRP A 43 -13.93 1.70 3.00
N ALA A 44 -13.44 1.65 4.23
CA ALA A 44 -13.53 0.45 5.08
C ALA A 44 -15.00 0.06 5.34
N ALA A 45 -15.85 1.04 5.67
CA ALA A 45 -17.28 0.82 5.88
C ALA A 45 -17.99 0.35 4.60
N LEU A 46 -17.62 0.89 3.43
CA LEU A 46 -18.14 0.38 2.15
C LEU A 46 -17.66 -1.04 1.86
N LYS A 47 -16.41 -1.40 2.20
CA LYS A 47 -15.87 -2.74 1.94
C LYS A 47 -16.59 -3.79 2.80
N GLU A 48 -16.91 -3.44 4.04
CA GLU A 48 -17.73 -4.29 4.93
C GLU A 48 -19.14 -4.51 4.36
N LYS A 49 -19.74 -3.46 3.80
CA LYS A 49 -21.08 -3.53 3.21
C LYS A 49 -21.12 -4.26 1.86
N TYR A 50 -20.06 -4.16 1.06
CA TYR A 50 -19.96 -4.68 -0.30
C TYR A 50 -18.66 -5.48 -0.49
N PRO A 51 -18.50 -6.64 0.20
CA PRO A 51 -17.23 -7.37 0.23
C PRO A 51 -16.80 -7.90 -1.14
N GLU A 52 -17.76 -8.28 -1.99
CA GLU A 52 -17.52 -8.87 -3.32
C GLU A 52 -17.20 -7.83 -4.41
N GLU A 53 -17.39 -6.54 -4.11
CA GLU A 53 -17.19 -5.50 -5.11
C GLU A 53 -15.70 -5.16 -5.27
N ASN A 54 -15.25 -5.17 -6.53
CA ASN A 54 -13.93 -4.74 -6.94
C ASN A 54 -13.98 -4.06 -8.31
N CYS A 55 -14.01 -2.74 -8.26
CA CYS A 55 -14.14 -1.84 -9.39
C CYS A 55 -12.85 -1.07 -9.68
N LEU A 56 -11.69 -1.69 -9.42
CA LEU A 56 -10.39 -1.14 -9.80
C LEU A 56 -10.33 -0.82 -11.29
N SER A 57 -9.72 0.33 -11.61
CA SER A 57 -9.42 0.66 -13.00
C SER A 57 -8.36 -0.28 -13.57
N LEU A 58 -8.29 -0.36 -14.90
CA LEU A 58 -7.26 -1.12 -15.60
C LEU A 58 -5.85 -0.68 -15.18
N GLU A 59 -5.63 0.63 -15.10
CA GLU A 59 -4.36 1.23 -14.68
C GLU A 59 -3.94 0.74 -13.30
N SER A 60 -4.88 0.65 -12.34
CA SER A 60 -4.59 0.16 -11.00
C SER A 60 -4.32 -1.33 -10.94
N LYS A 61 -5.00 -2.14 -11.75
CA LYS A 61 -4.67 -3.57 -11.86
C LYS A 61 -3.26 -3.76 -12.41
N ILE A 62 -2.89 -3.00 -13.44
CA ILE A 62 -1.53 -3.02 -14.00
C ILE A 62 -0.50 -2.57 -12.97
N ASP A 63 -0.76 -1.46 -12.26
CA ASP A 63 0.14 -0.96 -11.21
C ASP A 63 0.32 -2.00 -10.10
N SER A 64 -0.75 -2.69 -9.70
CA SER A 64 -0.71 -3.76 -8.70
C SER A 64 0.18 -4.92 -9.14
N VAL A 65 -0.01 -5.41 -10.38
CA VAL A 65 0.82 -6.49 -10.95
C VAL A 65 2.30 -6.08 -11.05
N ILE A 66 2.58 -4.83 -11.45
CA ILE A 66 3.95 -4.30 -11.49
C ILE A 66 4.56 -4.29 -10.09
N GLY A 67 3.81 -3.84 -9.09
CA GLY A 67 4.21 -3.86 -7.69
C GLY A 67 4.58 -5.27 -7.24
N THR A 68 3.64 -6.22 -7.36
CA THR A 68 3.85 -7.63 -6.99
C THR A 68 5.08 -8.24 -7.66
N ALA A 69 5.23 -8.07 -8.99
CA ALA A 69 6.37 -8.62 -9.72
C ALA A 69 7.72 -8.04 -9.24
N ILE A 70 7.73 -6.77 -8.80
CA ILE A 70 8.93 -6.14 -8.24
C ILE A 70 9.23 -6.67 -6.83
N HIS A 71 8.22 -6.84 -5.96
CA HIS A 71 8.39 -7.49 -4.65
C HIS A 71 8.95 -8.90 -4.80
N GLU A 72 8.33 -9.75 -5.63
CA GLU A 72 8.79 -11.12 -5.87
C GLU A 72 10.25 -11.16 -6.36
N ARG A 73 10.62 -10.24 -7.26
CA ARG A 73 12.00 -10.14 -7.76
C ARG A 73 12.97 -9.69 -6.68
N PHE A 74 12.57 -8.71 -5.87
CA PHE A 74 13.36 -8.18 -4.77
C PHE A 74 13.60 -9.24 -3.70
N GLU A 75 12.54 -9.93 -3.27
CA GLU A 75 12.64 -11.06 -2.34
C GLU A 75 13.57 -12.15 -2.84
N LYS A 76 13.42 -12.55 -4.10
CA LYS A 76 14.27 -13.59 -4.69
C LYS A 76 15.74 -13.17 -4.68
N ALA A 77 16.02 -11.92 -5.02
CA ALA A 77 17.38 -11.40 -4.99
C ALA A 77 17.97 -11.39 -3.57
N LEU A 78 17.16 -11.04 -2.56
CA LEU A 78 17.59 -11.04 -1.16
C LEU A 78 17.79 -12.45 -0.60
N LYS A 79 16.91 -13.40 -0.94
CA LYS A 79 17.03 -14.83 -0.59
C LYS A 79 18.30 -15.46 -1.17
N GLU A 80 18.81 -14.95 -2.31
CA GLU A 80 20.06 -15.38 -2.94
C GLU A 80 21.29 -14.57 -2.45
N SER A 81 21.12 -13.60 -1.56
CA SER A 81 22.19 -12.75 -1.04
C SER A 81 22.73 -13.23 0.32
N ASP A 82 23.94 -12.80 0.68
CA ASP A 82 24.53 -13.03 2.00
C ASP A 82 24.06 -12.01 3.06
N LEU A 83 23.07 -11.16 2.74
CA LEU A 83 22.57 -10.16 3.68
C LEU A 83 21.79 -10.85 4.81
N PRO A 84 21.93 -10.39 6.07
CA PRO A 84 21.22 -10.98 7.20
C PRO A 84 19.77 -10.49 7.22
N VAL A 85 18.94 -11.01 6.31
CA VAL A 85 17.59 -10.52 6.09
C VAL A 85 16.53 -11.62 6.14
N THR A 86 15.31 -11.24 6.46
CA THR A 86 14.13 -12.10 6.33
C THR A 86 13.06 -11.33 5.56
N THR A 87 12.47 -11.96 4.55
CA THR A 87 11.45 -11.34 3.70
C THR A 87 10.07 -11.96 3.92
N GLU A 88 9.01 -11.20 3.61
CA GLU A 88 7.60 -11.61 3.72
C GLU A 88 7.24 -12.17 5.10
N VAL A 89 7.54 -11.39 6.15
CA VAL A 89 7.30 -11.80 7.53
C VAL A 89 5.84 -11.53 7.88
N LYS A 90 5.07 -12.61 8.00
CA LYS A 90 3.68 -12.57 8.49
C LYS A 90 3.68 -12.22 9.98
N LEU A 91 2.98 -11.14 10.32
CA LEU A 91 2.81 -10.63 11.67
C LEU A 91 1.33 -10.65 12.03
N GLU A 92 1.02 -11.08 13.24
CA GLU A 92 -0.31 -11.06 13.81
C GLU A 92 -0.19 -10.83 15.32
N GLY A 93 -1.13 -10.08 15.88
CA GLY A 93 -1.19 -9.77 17.30
C GLY A 93 -2.47 -9.04 17.68
N GLU A 94 -2.52 -8.59 18.92
CA GLU A 94 -3.63 -7.81 19.46
C GLU A 94 -3.18 -6.38 19.74
N ILE A 95 -3.86 -5.39 19.17
CA ILE A 95 -3.57 -3.97 19.39
C ILE A 95 -4.85 -3.30 19.87
N ALA A 96 -4.82 -2.70 21.06
CA ALA A 96 -5.98 -2.05 21.67
C ALA A 96 -7.24 -2.95 21.73
N GLY A 97 -7.08 -4.27 21.90
CA GLY A 97 -8.18 -5.24 21.92
C GLY A 97 -8.62 -5.78 20.56
N TYR A 98 -8.00 -5.32 19.46
CA TYR A 98 -8.32 -5.75 18.10
C TYR A 98 -7.29 -6.72 17.53
N SER A 99 -7.75 -7.76 16.84
CA SER A 99 -6.89 -8.66 16.06
C SER A 99 -6.40 -7.92 14.81
N VAL A 100 -5.10 -7.60 14.79
CA VAL A 100 -4.42 -6.89 13.70
C VAL A 100 -3.32 -7.77 13.13
N GLY A 101 -3.24 -7.83 11.80
CA GLY A 101 -2.20 -8.60 11.11
C GLY A 101 -1.76 -7.96 9.80
N GLY A 102 -0.62 -8.42 9.30
CA GLY A 102 -0.08 -7.97 8.02
C GLY A 102 1.22 -8.69 7.67
N THR A 103 1.80 -8.35 6.53
CA THR A 103 3.08 -8.90 6.08
C THR A 103 4.07 -7.76 5.91
N ALA A 104 5.18 -7.82 6.65
CA ALA A 104 6.29 -6.90 6.47
C ALA A 104 7.22 -7.43 5.38
N ASP A 105 7.53 -6.60 4.39
CA ASP A 105 8.30 -7.03 3.22
C ASP A 105 9.70 -7.50 3.59
N LEU A 106 10.36 -6.79 4.53
CA LEU A 106 11.76 -7.01 4.85
C LEU A 106 12.11 -6.65 6.31
N LEU A 107 12.77 -7.59 7.00
CA LEU A 107 13.50 -7.35 8.24
C LEU A 107 15.00 -7.49 7.97
N VAL A 108 15.78 -6.50 8.40
CA VAL A 108 17.25 -6.55 8.37
C VAL A 108 17.74 -6.75 9.80
N TRP A 109 18.46 -7.85 10.06
CA TRP A 109 18.93 -8.23 11.39
C TRP A 109 20.28 -7.58 11.69
N GLU A 110 20.33 -6.83 12.79
CA GLU A 110 21.54 -6.19 13.32
C GLU A 110 22.21 -7.11 14.36
N GLU A 111 21.38 -7.78 15.17
CA GLU A 111 21.75 -8.77 16.19
C GLU A 111 20.69 -9.89 16.22
N PRO A 112 20.89 -11.03 16.92
CA PRO A 112 19.97 -12.18 16.88
C PRO A 112 18.50 -11.84 17.16
N ASP A 113 18.23 -10.83 18.00
CA ASP A 113 16.88 -10.40 18.38
C ASP A 113 16.63 -8.92 18.06
N THR A 114 17.53 -8.27 17.33
CA THR A 114 17.41 -6.84 16.98
C THR A 114 17.31 -6.69 15.48
N CYS A 115 16.21 -6.10 15.01
CA CYS A 115 15.96 -5.90 13.59
C CYS A 115 15.55 -4.47 13.27
N LYS A 116 15.75 -4.10 12.00
CA LYS A 116 15.20 -2.90 11.39
C LYS A 116 14.20 -3.30 10.31
N ILE A 117 13.04 -2.63 10.32
CA ILE A 117 11.95 -2.90 9.38
C ILE A 117 12.13 -2.06 8.12
N TYR A 118 11.96 -2.72 6.99
CA TYR A 118 11.97 -2.13 5.67
C TYR A 118 10.67 -2.51 4.94
N ASP A 119 10.14 -1.58 4.17
CA ASP A 119 9.05 -1.82 3.23
C ASP A 119 9.46 -1.29 1.85
N LEU A 120 9.16 -2.06 0.82
CA LEU A 120 9.48 -1.75 -0.57
C LEU A 120 8.25 -1.12 -1.21
N LYS A 121 8.43 0.02 -1.87
CA LYS A 121 7.34 0.68 -2.60
C LYS A 121 7.73 0.94 -4.04
N THR A 122 6.86 0.52 -4.96
CA THR A 122 6.87 1.00 -6.34
C THR A 122 5.96 2.21 -6.46
N MET A 123 6.48 3.35 -6.89
CA MET A 123 5.72 4.59 -6.96
C MET A 123 5.85 5.26 -8.33
N LYS A 124 4.75 5.80 -8.85
CA LYS A 124 4.81 6.72 -10.00
C LYS A 124 5.59 7.99 -9.62
N ALA A 125 6.16 8.68 -10.61
CA ALA A 125 7.02 9.83 -10.39
C ALA A 125 6.39 10.94 -9.52
N PHE A 126 5.11 11.27 -9.71
CA PHE A 126 4.43 12.32 -8.93
C PHE A 126 4.33 12.00 -7.42
N PRO A 127 3.71 10.87 -6.98
CA PRO A 127 3.69 10.53 -5.55
C PRO A 127 5.09 10.26 -4.99
N ALA A 128 6.01 9.68 -5.78
CA ALA A 128 7.40 9.51 -5.37
C ALA A 128 8.08 10.84 -5.07
N LYS A 129 7.83 11.88 -5.88
CA LYS A 129 8.40 13.23 -5.68
C LYS A 129 7.91 13.87 -4.39
N LYS A 130 6.62 13.74 -4.08
CA LYS A 130 6.07 14.19 -2.80
C LYS A 130 6.76 13.50 -1.62
N ALA A 131 6.84 12.18 -1.66
CA ALA A 131 7.49 11.39 -0.61
C ALA A 131 8.98 11.74 -0.46
N PHE A 132 9.70 11.95 -1.57
CA PHE A 132 11.10 12.39 -1.58
C PHE A 132 11.29 13.76 -0.92
N ASN A 133 10.31 14.66 -1.05
CA ASN A 133 10.31 15.96 -0.40
C ASN A 133 9.80 15.92 1.06
N GLY A 134 9.49 14.73 1.59
CA GLY A 134 8.95 14.53 2.93
C GLY A 134 7.44 14.71 3.06
N GLU A 135 6.72 14.93 1.95
CA GLU A 135 5.26 15.07 1.90
C GLU A 135 4.59 13.69 1.78
N ASP A 136 3.37 13.53 2.28
CA ASP A 136 2.55 12.30 2.17
C ASP A 136 3.25 11.02 2.70
N THR A 137 4.15 11.14 3.69
CA THR A 137 4.92 10.03 4.30
C THR A 137 4.26 9.42 5.55
N ASP A 138 3.24 10.08 6.11
CA ASP A 138 2.58 9.71 7.36
C ASP A 138 1.95 8.30 7.34
N LYS A 139 1.42 7.88 6.20
CA LYS A 139 0.92 6.50 6.01
C LYS A 139 2.03 5.46 6.22
N PHE A 140 3.20 5.67 5.60
CA PHE A 140 4.34 4.76 5.73
C PHE A 140 4.82 4.68 7.17
N LEU A 141 4.84 5.82 7.87
CA LEU A 141 5.18 5.86 9.29
C LEU A 141 4.22 4.99 10.10
N LYS A 142 2.91 5.14 9.87
CA LYS A 142 1.86 4.36 10.57
C LYS A 142 1.97 2.87 10.27
N GLN A 143 2.09 2.47 9.00
CA GLN A 143 2.26 1.07 8.61
C GLN A 143 3.48 0.44 9.28
N LEU A 144 4.66 1.06 9.15
CA LEU A 144 5.89 0.54 9.76
C LEU A 144 5.81 0.50 11.29
N SER A 145 5.15 1.48 11.92
CA SER A 145 5.00 1.53 13.37
C SER A 145 4.10 0.41 13.89
N VAL A 146 3.03 0.07 13.16
CA VAL A 146 2.18 -1.09 13.50
C VAL A 146 2.97 -2.39 13.38
N TYR A 147 3.76 -2.58 12.32
CA TYR A 147 4.64 -3.75 12.22
C TYR A 147 5.68 -3.82 13.36
N ALA A 148 6.26 -2.68 13.74
CA ALA A 148 7.18 -2.60 14.87
C ALA A 148 6.52 -3.00 16.18
N TYR A 149 5.30 -2.54 16.44
CA TYR A 149 4.54 -2.93 17.61
C TYR A 149 4.30 -4.44 17.65
N LEU A 150 3.85 -5.04 16.53
CA LEU A 150 3.62 -6.49 16.44
C LEU A 150 4.90 -7.31 16.66
N LEU A 151 6.04 -6.86 16.12
CA LEU A 151 7.34 -7.49 16.36
C LEU A 151 7.80 -7.38 17.82
N ARG A 152 7.58 -6.24 18.47
CA ARG A 152 7.87 -6.05 19.90
C ARG A 152 7.03 -6.98 20.76
N GLN A 153 5.74 -7.18 20.43
CA GLN A 153 4.89 -8.16 21.10
C GLN A 153 5.40 -9.60 20.98
N GLN A 154 6.11 -9.92 19.89
CA GLN A 154 6.76 -11.22 19.68
C GLN A 154 8.13 -11.34 20.38
N GLY A 155 8.57 -10.29 21.09
CA GLY A 155 9.82 -10.29 21.87
C GLY A 155 11.05 -9.75 21.15
N TYR A 156 10.89 -9.21 19.93
CA TYR A 156 12.01 -8.61 19.19
C TYR A 156 12.30 -7.18 19.63
N ASN A 157 13.58 -6.81 19.61
CA ASN A 157 14.01 -5.42 19.67
C ASN A 157 13.92 -4.82 18.27
N VAL A 158 13.14 -3.76 18.12
CA VAL A 158 12.98 -3.09 16.83
C VAL A 158 13.70 -1.75 16.86
N ASN A 159 14.58 -1.52 15.89
CA ASN A 159 15.25 -0.23 15.69
C ASN A 159 14.20 0.89 15.65
N PRO A 160 14.41 2.02 16.36
CA PRO A 160 13.42 3.10 16.42
C PRO A 160 13.21 3.82 15.07
N ILE A 161 14.03 3.51 14.05
CA ILE A 161 13.89 4.01 12.69
C ILE A 161 13.45 2.88 11.77
N GLY A 162 12.32 3.06 11.09
CA GLY A 162 11.92 2.22 9.95
C GLY A 162 12.35 2.84 8.63
N SER A 163 12.41 2.04 7.57
CA SER A 163 12.81 2.51 6.24
C SER A 163 11.82 2.13 5.15
N ILE A 164 11.61 3.03 4.19
CA ILE A 164 10.95 2.72 2.91
C ILE A 164 11.98 2.78 1.80
N GLU A 165 12.14 1.68 1.06
CA GLU A 165 12.90 1.66 -0.19
C GLU A 165 11.95 1.95 -1.35
N VAL A 166 12.17 3.05 -2.07
CA VAL A 166 11.30 3.47 -3.16
C VAL A 166 11.97 3.19 -4.50
N LEU A 167 11.24 2.49 -5.38
CA LEU A 167 11.55 2.37 -6.80
C LEU A 167 10.56 3.21 -7.62
N VAL A 168 11.07 4.18 -8.37
CA VAL A 168 10.23 5.07 -9.17
C VAL A 168 9.92 4.44 -10.53
N VAL A 169 8.66 4.07 -10.74
CA VAL A 169 8.16 3.53 -12.01
C VAL A 169 7.67 4.65 -12.93
N GLY A 170 7.88 4.48 -14.24
CA GLY A 170 7.48 5.47 -15.25
C GLY A 170 8.32 6.76 -15.23
N TRP A 171 9.50 6.74 -14.60
CA TRP A 171 10.43 7.86 -14.59
C TRP A 171 10.82 8.30 -16.01
N THR A 172 10.78 9.59 -16.29
CA THR A 172 11.17 10.17 -17.58
C THR A 172 12.21 11.27 -17.41
N GLN A 173 12.76 11.80 -18.53
CA GLN A 173 13.68 12.94 -18.45
C GLN A 173 13.05 14.24 -17.89
N ARG A 174 11.71 14.29 -17.77
CA ARG A 174 11.04 15.42 -17.09
C ARG A 174 11.22 15.35 -15.57
N ASP A 175 11.48 14.16 -15.03
CA ASP A 175 11.60 13.85 -13.61
C ASP A 175 13.06 13.83 -13.13
N ARG A 176 13.95 14.54 -13.85
CA ARG A 176 15.41 14.49 -13.64
C ARG A 176 15.89 14.95 -12.26
N ASP A 177 15.04 15.67 -11.53
CA ASP A 177 15.30 16.13 -10.17
C ASP A 177 14.90 15.09 -9.10
N LEU A 178 14.24 14.00 -9.51
CA LEU A 178 13.86 12.88 -8.65
C LEU A 178 14.80 11.68 -8.93
N PRO A 179 15.45 11.09 -7.90
CA PRO A 179 16.18 9.85 -8.07
C PRO A 179 15.28 8.70 -8.54
N ARG A 180 15.84 7.77 -9.33
CA ARG A 180 15.10 6.57 -9.77
C ARG A 180 14.83 5.60 -8.61
N THR A 181 15.68 5.64 -7.59
CA THR A 181 15.54 4.93 -6.33
C THR A 181 15.97 5.83 -5.20
N PHE A 182 15.29 5.77 -4.06
CA PHE A 182 15.69 6.49 -2.85
C PHE A 182 15.12 5.80 -1.61
N ARG A 183 15.70 6.11 -0.45
CA ARG A 183 15.26 5.61 0.85
C ARG A 183 14.66 6.73 1.68
N ILE A 184 13.58 6.44 2.38
CA ILE A 184 12.99 7.32 3.40
C ILE A 184 13.20 6.66 4.76
N ASP A 185 13.86 7.34 5.69
CA ASP A 185 14.00 6.88 7.08
C ASP A 185 12.98 7.62 7.95
N LEU A 186 12.19 6.88 8.72
CA LEU A 186 11.07 7.40 9.50
C LEU A 186 11.21 7.05 10.98
N PRO A 187 11.10 8.03 11.91
CA PRO A 187 11.10 7.76 13.34
C PRO A 187 9.78 7.09 13.73
N LEU A 188 9.85 5.83 14.14
CA LEU A 188 8.67 5.04 14.46
C LEU A 188 7.95 5.59 15.68
N MET A 189 6.63 5.43 15.67
CA MET A 189 5.76 5.80 16.79
C MET A 189 6.07 4.92 18.02
N SER A 190 5.79 5.48 19.19
CA SER A 190 5.77 4.72 20.45
C SER A 190 4.59 3.74 20.48
N ASP A 191 4.67 2.75 21.36
CA ASP A 191 3.62 1.73 21.49
C ASP A 191 2.26 2.34 21.86
N THR A 192 2.24 3.35 22.74
CA THR A 192 1.01 4.09 23.10
C THR A 192 0.41 4.80 21.89
N GLU A 193 1.22 5.46 21.07
CA GLU A 193 0.73 6.16 19.87
C GLU A 193 0.17 5.17 18.83
N VAL A 194 0.77 3.98 18.70
CA VAL A 194 0.26 2.91 17.82
C VAL A 194 -1.09 2.40 18.31
N GLU A 195 -1.23 2.14 19.61
CA GLU A 195 -2.49 1.70 20.20
C GLU A 195 -3.60 2.75 20.01
N GLU A 196 -3.31 4.02 20.28
CA GLU A 196 -4.25 5.13 20.05
C GLU A 196 -4.64 5.25 18.58
N TYR A 197 -3.68 5.15 17.68
CA TYR A 197 -3.93 5.17 16.24
C TYR A 197 -4.85 4.03 15.81
N VAL A 198 -4.51 2.78 16.13
CA VAL A 198 -5.31 1.60 15.72
C VAL A 198 -6.72 1.69 16.29
N LYS A 199 -6.84 2.05 17.58
CA LYS A 199 -8.13 2.25 18.24
C LYS A 199 -8.97 3.30 17.53
N ASP A 200 -8.41 4.48 17.27
CA ASP A 200 -9.10 5.55 16.55
C ASP A 200 -9.53 5.13 15.14
N ARG A 201 -8.68 4.38 14.42
CA ARG A 201 -9.01 3.91 13.06
C ARG A 201 -10.17 2.94 13.05
N ILE A 202 -10.22 1.99 13.98
CA ILE A 202 -11.23 0.94 14.02
C ILE A 202 -12.53 1.47 14.65
N ASP A 203 -12.47 2.14 15.80
CA ASP A 203 -13.65 2.63 16.52
C ASP A 203 -14.49 3.62 15.71
N ASN A 204 -13.84 4.37 14.81
CA ASN A 204 -14.49 5.41 14.04
C ASN A 204 -14.78 5.01 12.58
N ILE A 205 -14.75 3.72 12.23
CA ILE A 205 -15.24 3.26 10.92
C ILE A 205 -16.72 3.67 10.79
N SER A 206 -17.03 4.46 9.76
CA SER A 206 -18.38 5.01 9.58
C SER A 206 -18.66 5.35 8.12
N MET A 207 -19.92 5.17 7.69
CA MET A 207 -20.43 5.66 6.41
C MET A 207 -21.00 7.08 6.50
N GLU A 208 -21.01 7.72 7.68
CA GLU A 208 -21.64 9.05 7.86
C GLU A 208 -20.78 10.19 7.33
N LYS A 209 -19.45 10.02 7.33
CA LYS A 209 -18.50 11.05 6.90
C LYS A 209 -17.55 10.50 5.84
N VAL A 210 -17.51 11.17 4.69
CA VAL A 210 -16.52 10.90 3.65
C VAL A 210 -15.19 11.52 4.02
N ASP A 211 -14.19 10.68 4.26
CA ASP A 211 -12.79 11.08 4.49
C ASP A 211 -11.89 10.75 3.29
N CYS A 212 -12.47 10.32 2.18
CA CYS A 212 -11.75 10.03 0.94
C CYS A 212 -11.28 11.33 0.25
N PRO A 213 -10.03 11.41 -0.23
CA PRO A 213 -9.60 12.50 -1.12
C PRO A 213 -10.26 12.29 -2.49
N VAL A 214 -11.41 12.93 -2.68
CA VAL A 214 -12.44 12.58 -3.70
C VAL A 214 -11.96 12.65 -5.15
N GLU A 215 -10.94 13.46 -5.47
CA GLU A 215 -10.64 13.79 -6.87
C GLU A 215 -9.72 12.78 -7.58
N TRP A 216 -8.60 12.36 -6.99
CA TRP A 216 -7.61 11.51 -7.71
C TRP A 216 -7.67 10.04 -7.30
N MET A 217 -8.10 9.76 -6.06
CA MET A 217 -8.15 8.39 -5.51
C MET A 217 -9.34 7.62 -6.08
N CYS A 218 -10.50 8.28 -6.23
CA CYS A 218 -11.73 7.63 -6.68
C CYS A 218 -11.63 7.06 -8.10
N ASP A 219 -11.03 7.78 -9.04
CA ASP A 219 -11.00 7.36 -10.44
C ASP A 219 -10.02 6.19 -10.67
N ASN A 220 -8.87 6.25 -10.01
CA ASN A 220 -7.78 5.32 -10.27
C ASN A 220 -7.78 4.18 -9.24
N TYR A 221 -7.74 4.49 -7.95
CA TYR A 221 -7.31 3.55 -6.91
C TYR A 221 -8.43 3.09 -5.95
N CYS A 222 -9.68 3.50 -6.18
CA CYS A 222 -10.82 3.11 -5.34
C CYS A 222 -11.54 1.87 -5.89
N GLU A 223 -11.39 0.75 -5.19
CA GLU A 223 -12.03 -0.54 -5.50
C GLU A 223 -13.55 -0.50 -5.39
N LEU A 224 -14.11 0.50 -4.71
CA LEU A 224 -15.54 0.55 -4.38
C LEU A 224 -16.26 1.67 -5.11
N LYS A 225 -15.62 2.28 -6.13
CA LYS A 225 -16.17 3.45 -6.83
C LYS A 225 -17.55 3.21 -7.45
N CYS A 226 -17.78 2.01 -7.98
CA CYS A 226 -19.04 1.61 -8.62
C CYS A 226 -20.23 1.54 -7.66
N VAL A 227 -19.99 1.31 -6.37
CA VAL A 227 -21.03 1.26 -5.32
C VAL A 227 -20.99 2.46 -4.38
N CYS A 228 -20.03 3.37 -4.58
CA CYS A 228 -19.88 4.57 -3.79
C CYS A 228 -20.94 5.62 -4.20
N PRO A 229 -21.89 5.98 -3.32
CA PRO A 229 -22.91 6.98 -3.65
C PRO A 229 -22.30 8.36 -3.90
N HIS A 230 -21.19 8.73 -3.24
CA HIS A 230 -20.52 10.01 -3.48
C HIS A 230 -19.84 10.10 -4.84
N TYR A 231 -19.34 8.96 -5.35
CA TYR A 231 -18.73 8.94 -6.68
C TYR A 231 -19.81 8.95 -7.78
N ASN A 232 -20.87 8.16 -7.59
CA ASN A 232 -21.93 7.99 -8.57
C ASN A 232 -22.87 9.21 -8.64
N ASN A 233 -23.11 9.88 -7.51
CA ASN A 233 -23.83 11.13 -7.46
C ASN A 233 -22.79 12.28 -7.54
N LYS A 234 -22.37 12.67 -8.75
CA LYS A 234 -21.51 13.85 -8.99
C LYS A 234 -22.15 15.21 -8.58
N GLY A 235 -23.10 15.20 -7.63
CA GLY A 235 -23.93 16.32 -7.22
C GLY A 235 -24.27 16.30 -5.73
N PHE A 236 -23.35 15.86 -4.86
CA PHE A 236 -23.36 16.39 -3.50
C PHE A 236 -22.71 17.77 -3.58
N GLU A 237 -23.54 18.81 -3.61
CA GLU A 237 -23.11 20.13 -3.17
C GLU A 237 -22.50 19.97 -1.79
N ASN A 238 -21.33 20.55 -1.58
CA ASN A 238 -20.73 20.65 -0.26
C ASN A 238 -21.75 21.36 0.64
N GLU A 239 -22.50 20.61 1.45
CA GLU A 239 -23.14 21.16 2.62
C GLU A 239 -22.02 21.47 3.61
N GLU A 240 -21.38 22.63 3.38
CA GLU A 240 -20.68 23.36 4.43
C GLU A 240 -21.73 23.69 5.50
N SER A 241 -21.61 23.02 6.65
CA SER A 241 -22.17 23.47 7.93
C SER A 241 -21.04 23.61 8.94
#